data_AF-A0A538PAY2-F1
#
_entry.id   AF-A0A538PAY2-F1
#
_cell.length_a   1.000
_cell.length_b   1.000
_cell.length_c   1.000
_cell.angle_alpha   90.00
_cell.angle_beta   90.00
_cell.angle_gamma   90.00
#
_symmetry.space_group_name_H-M   'P 1'
#
loop_
_entity.id
_entity.type
_entity.pdbx_description
1 polymer ?
#
loop_
_entity_poly.entity_id
_entity_poly.type
_entity_poly.pdbx_seq_one_letter_code
_entity_poly.pdbx_strand_id
1 'polypeptide(L)'
;MAPRDQNRSSNSRSGPSLISAVRDEVNFDFSIQDAIARDYANLSGLSRVLRPKVAARMGKKVKDVNEEGIISSLKRIRDDYAPASSQVASVVANSVVNVRTGVSRLSVEKTRKTLQAVSTLLSSYQEDFMQVSESLSSITLIFDERLHKEVRKALATAEFLDEGEERAAITVHSPKEIITTTGCISSFYDQLSRKHVNIEDTVSCYTDTMMVVTMKDAGKAFEALTELIDEEKRKLGEASVD
;
A
#
# COMPACT_ATOMS: atom_id res chain seq x y z
N MET A 1 -18.33 -62.22 -20.94
CA MET A 1 -19.02 -61.75 -19.72
C MET A 1 -18.12 -60.70 -19.07
N ALA A 2 -18.39 -59.43 -19.32
CA ALA A 2 -17.68 -58.29 -18.71
C ALA A 2 -18.72 -57.47 -17.93
N PRO A 3 -18.43 -57.02 -16.70
CA PRO A 3 -19.41 -56.31 -15.90
C PRO A 3 -19.57 -54.87 -16.40
N ARG A 4 -20.82 -54.42 -16.39
CA ARG A 4 -21.24 -53.05 -16.70
C ARG A 4 -20.77 -52.12 -15.58
N ASP A 5 -19.91 -51.18 -15.93
CA ASP A 5 -19.49 -50.09 -15.06
C ASP A 5 -20.57 -48.97 -15.11
N GLN A 6 -21.60 -49.12 -14.26
CA GLN A 6 -22.58 -48.08 -13.96
C GLN A 6 -22.23 -47.44 -12.61
N ASN A 7 -21.38 -46.41 -12.62
CA ASN A 7 -21.54 -45.25 -11.73
C ASN A 7 -20.47 -44.18 -12.03
N ARG A 8 -20.76 -43.31 -12.99
CA ARG A 8 -20.20 -41.95 -12.99
C ARG A 8 -21.36 -40.99 -12.77
N SER A 9 -21.78 -40.90 -11.51
CA SER A 9 -22.65 -39.82 -11.05
C SER A 9 -21.96 -38.49 -11.33
N SER A 10 -22.65 -37.68 -12.12
CA SER A 10 -22.35 -36.30 -12.49
C SER A 10 -21.73 -35.47 -11.37
N ASN A 11 -20.52 -34.97 -11.63
CA ASN A 11 -19.89 -33.93 -10.82
C ASN A 11 -20.72 -32.65 -10.98
N SER A 12 -21.57 -32.34 -9.99
CA SER A 12 -22.30 -31.08 -9.97
C SER A 12 -21.30 -29.93 -9.85
N ARG A 13 -21.25 -29.02 -10.83
CA ARG A 13 -20.62 -27.71 -10.67
C ARG A 13 -21.44 -26.90 -9.65
N SER A 14 -21.24 -27.17 -8.36
CA SER A 14 -21.80 -26.34 -7.30
C SER A 14 -21.05 -25.02 -7.32
N GLY A 15 -21.75 -23.93 -7.69
CA GLY A 15 -21.20 -22.58 -7.58
C GLY A 15 -20.74 -22.26 -6.15
N PRO A 16 -19.98 -21.17 -5.95
CA PRO A 16 -19.47 -20.81 -4.64
C PRO A 16 -20.61 -20.71 -3.62
N SER A 17 -20.38 -21.22 -2.41
CA SER A 17 -21.32 -21.10 -1.30
C SER A 17 -21.58 -19.62 -0.97
N LEU A 18 -22.70 -19.32 -0.31
CA LEU A 18 -23.00 -17.94 0.10
C LEU A 18 -21.90 -17.38 1.01
N ILE A 19 -21.43 -18.17 1.98
CA ILE A 19 -20.39 -17.74 2.92
C ILE A 19 -19.05 -17.50 2.22
N SER A 20 -18.65 -18.35 1.26
CA SER A 20 -17.43 -18.13 0.47
C SER A 20 -17.55 -16.90 -0.42
N ALA A 21 -18.71 -16.69 -1.05
CA ALA A 21 -18.93 -15.50 -1.88
C ALA A 21 -18.92 -14.21 -1.04
N VAL A 22 -19.49 -14.22 0.16
CA VAL A 22 -19.41 -13.10 1.10
C VAL A 22 -17.97 -12.86 1.56
N ARG A 23 -17.25 -13.92 1.96
CA ARG A 23 -15.85 -13.83 2.38
C ARG A 23 -14.98 -13.22 1.28
N ASP A 24 -15.16 -13.67 0.04
CA ASP A 24 -14.40 -13.12 -1.08
C ASP A 24 -14.65 -11.62 -1.23
N GLU A 25 -15.91 -11.17 -1.22
CA GLU A 25 -16.23 -9.75 -1.36
C GLU A 25 -15.67 -8.89 -0.21
N VAL A 26 -15.64 -9.43 1.01
CA VAL A 26 -14.97 -8.78 2.14
C VAL A 26 -13.45 -8.76 1.95
N ASN A 27 -12.85 -9.85 1.47
CA ASN A 27 -11.42 -9.94 1.20
C ASN A 27 -10.92 -8.94 0.14
N PHE A 28 -11.79 -8.50 -0.77
CA PHE A 28 -11.47 -7.47 -1.77
C PHE A 28 -11.59 -6.03 -1.23
N ASP A 29 -12.16 -5.83 -0.03
CA ASP A 29 -12.40 -4.51 0.54
C ASP A 29 -11.81 -4.39 1.95
N PHE A 30 -10.60 -3.84 2.02
CA PHE A 30 -9.87 -3.67 3.28
C PHE A 30 -10.63 -2.78 4.29
N SER A 31 -11.40 -1.80 3.82
CA SER A 31 -12.18 -0.92 4.72
C SER A 31 -13.31 -1.69 5.40
N ILE A 32 -13.93 -2.63 4.68
CA ILE A 32 -14.92 -3.54 5.26
C ILE A 32 -14.27 -4.49 6.27
N GLN A 33 -13.09 -5.04 5.96
CA GLN A 33 -12.34 -5.90 6.88
C GLN A 33 -12.02 -5.19 8.20
N ASP A 34 -11.45 -3.99 8.13
CA ASP A 34 -11.09 -3.20 9.31
C ASP A 34 -12.33 -2.86 10.16
N ALA A 35 -13.45 -2.49 9.52
CA ALA A 35 -14.70 -2.20 10.21
C ALA A 35 -15.31 -3.42 10.91
N ILE A 36 -15.21 -4.62 10.30
CA ILE A 36 -15.65 -5.88 10.89
C ILE A 36 -14.73 -6.27 12.05
N ALA A 37 -13.41 -6.17 11.86
CA ALA A 37 -12.40 -6.52 12.86
C ALA A 37 -12.49 -5.64 14.12
N ARG A 38 -12.87 -4.37 13.96
CA ARG A 38 -13.04 -3.40 15.05
C ARG A 38 -14.46 -3.34 15.62
N ASP A 39 -15.34 -4.25 15.20
CA ASP A 39 -16.73 -4.42 15.67
C ASP A 39 -17.62 -3.16 15.59
N TYR A 40 -17.32 -2.21 14.68
CA TYR A 40 -18.18 -1.04 14.43
C TYR A 40 -18.96 -1.13 13.10
N ALA A 41 -18.78 -2.21 12.32
CA ALA A 41 -19.50 -2.42 11.07
C ALA A 41 -21.01 -2.61 11.30
N ASN A 42 -21.83 -1.78 10.65
CA ASN A 42 -23.27 -2.04 10.53
C ASN A 42 -23.52 -3.20 9.56
N LEU A 43 -23.64 -4.42 10.08
CA LEU A 43 -23.79 -5.63 9.27
C LEU A 43 -25.02 -5.62 8.36
N SER A 44 -26.12 -4.99 8.77
CA SER A 44 -27.33 -4.86 7.95
C SER A 44 -27.17 -3.84 6.82
N GLY A 45 -26.44 -2.75 7.08
CA GLY A 45 -26.07 -1.82 6.01
C GLY A 45 -25.12 -2.48 5.01
N LEU A 46 -24.12 -3.19 5.54
CA LEU A 46 -23.11 -3.89 4.76
C LEU A 46 -23.73 -5.00 3.90
N SER A 47 -24.69 -5.75 4.42
CA SER A 47 -25.36 -6.80 3.65
C SER A 47 -26.05 -6.25 2.41
N ARG A 48 -26.62 -5.04 2.45
CA ARG A 48 -27.27 -4.40 1.29
C ARG A 48 -26.26 -3.98 0.22
N VAL A 49 -25.10 -3.47 0.66
CA VAL A 49 -23.99 -3.09 -0.22
C VAL A 49 -23.37 -4.33 -0.90
N LEU A 50 -23.21 -5.42 -0.14
CA LEU A 50 -22.58 -6.65 -0.63
C LEU A 50 -23.54 -7.50 -1.48
N ARG A 51 -24.85 -7.46 -1.22
CA ARG A 51 -25.86 -8.30 -1.91
C ARG A 51 -25.75 -8.30 -3.44
N PRO A 52 -25.65 -7.16 -4.15
CA PRO A 52 -25.50 -7.18 -5.61
C PRO A 52 -24.20 -7.84 -6.06
N LYS A 53 -23.08 -7.59 -5.35
CA LYS A 53 -21.76 -8.17 -5.68
C LYS A 53 -21.73 -9.68 -5.46
N VAL A 54 -22.26 -10.13 -4.31
CA VAL A 54 -22.39 -11.54 -3.94
C VAL A 54 -23.30 -12.28 -4.94
N ALA A 55 -24.42 -11.68 -5.33
CA ALA A 55 -25.32 -12.27 -6.33
C ALA A 55 -24.63 -12.46 -7.69
N ALA A 56 -23.91 -11.44 -8.16
CA ALA A 56 -23.11 -11.51 -9.38
C ALA A 56 -22.07 -12.63 -9.32
N ARG A 57 -21.31 -12.73 -8.22
CA ARG A 57 -20.31 -13.78 -8.00
C ARG A 57 -20.91 -15.19 -7.99
N MET A 58 -22.11 -15.34 -7.44
CA MET A 58 -22.82 -16.62 -7.40
C MET A 58 -23.57 -16.96 -8.70
N GLY A 59 -23.59 -16.06 -9.70
CA GLY A 59 -24.41 -16.22 -10.91
C GLY A 59 -25.92 -16.21 -10.63
N LYS A 60 -26.35 -15.54 -9.56
CA LYS A 60 -27.76 -15.47 -9.12
C LYS A 60 -28.32 -14.06 -9.34
N LYS A 61 -29.65 -13.95 -9.42
CA LYS A 61 -30.29 -12.62 -9.36
C LYS A 61 -30.22 -12.10 -7.92
N VAL A 62 -30.11 -10.79 -7.75
CA VAL A 62 -30.04 -10.14 -6.42
C VAL A 62 -31.18 -10.56 -5.49
N LYS A 63 -32.39 -10.71 -6.05
CA LYS A 63 -33.58 -11.17 -5.34
C LYS A 63 -33.48 -12.60 -4.79
N ASP A 64 -32.65 -13.45 -5.41
CA ASP A 64 -32.47 -14.86 -5.04
C ASP A 64 -31.38 -15.05 -3.96
N VAL A 65 -30.72 -13.95 -3.54
CA VAL A 65 -29.75 -13.94 -2.44
C VAL A 65 -30.42 -13.34 -1.20
N ASN A 66 -30.44 -14.12 -0.11
CA ASN A 66 -31.02 -13.72 1.17
C ASN A 66 -30.06 -12.78 1.92
N GLU A 67 -30.56 -11.61 2.32
CA GLU A 67 -29.83 -10.62 3.11
C GLU A 67 -29.46 -11.14 4.50
N GLU A 68 -30.36 -11.88 5.18
CA GLU A 68 -30.07 -12.50 6.47
C GLU A 68 -28.95 -13.53 6.38
N GLY A 69 -28.87 -14.24 5.25
CA GLY A 69 -27.78 -15.17 4.95
C GLY A 69 -26.43 -14.47 4.81
N ILE A 70 -26.42 -13.26 4.24
CA ILE A 70 -25.21 -12.42 4.18
C ILE A 70 -24.82 -11.96 5.57
N ILE A 71 -25.77 -11.44 6.37
CA ILE A 71 -25.51 -11.01 7.77
C ILE A 71 -24.94 -12.17 8.58
N SER A 72 -25.54 -13.36 8.49
CA SER A 72 -25.04 -14.55 9.18
C SER A 72 -23.66 -14.95 8.70
N SER A 73 -23.35 -14.77 7.42
CA SER A 73 -22.01 -15.06 6.87
C SER A 73 -20.98 -14.07 7.42
N LEU A 74 -21.30 -12.77 7.42
CA LEU A 74 -20.46 -11.71 7.99
C LEU A 74 -20.13 -11.96 9.46
N LYS A 75 -21.11 -12.37 10.27
CA LYS A 75 -20.89 -12.73 11.69
C LYS A 75 -19.91 -13.90 11.86
N ARG A 76 -19.94 -14.88 10.95
CA ARG A 76 -19.09 -16.08 11.04
C ARG A 76 -17.65 -15.84 10.61
N ILE A 77 -17.43 -14.94 9.66
CA ILE A 77 -16.10 -14.61 9.17
C ILE A 77 -15.43 -13.49 9.97
N ARG A 78 -16.12 -12.88 10.94
CA ARG A 78 -15.57 -11.78 11.74
C ARG A 78 -14.24 -12.14 12.38
N ASP A 79 -14.16 -13.34 12.95
CA ASP A 79 -12.98 -13.82 13.66
C ASP A 79 -11.82 -14.16 12.69
N ASP A 80 -12.06 -14.15 11.37
CA ASP A 80 -11.00 -14.27 10.35
C ASP A 80 -10.19 -12.96 10.22
N TYR A 81 -10.67 -11.84 10.75
CA TYR A 81 -10.03 -10.52 10.62
C TYR A 81 -9.58 -9.98 11.99
N ALA A 82 -8.35 -9.46 12.04
CA ALA A 82 -7.80 -8.81 13.22
C ALA A 82 -7.49 -7.33 12.91
N PRO A 83 -7.71 -6.41 13.88
CA PRO A 83 -7.23 -5.04 13.76
C PRO A 83 -5.71 -5.01 13.56
N ALA A 84 -5.19 -3.87 13.10
CA ALA A 84 -3.75 -3.63 13.07
C ALA A 84 -3.11 -4.00 14.42
N SER A 85 -2.03 -4.77 14.38
CA SER A 85 -1.41 -5.30 15.59
C SER A 85 -0.83 -4.16 16.45
N SER A 86 -0.75 -4.37 17.75
CA SER A 86 -0.02 -3.47 18.67
C SER A 86 1.44 -3.26 18.25
N GLN A 87 2.01 -4.20 17.48
CA GLN A 87 3.35 -4.07 16.91
C GLN A 87 3.41 -2.98 15.84
N VAL A 88 2.39 -2.84 14.99
CA VAL A 88 2.33 -1.74 13.99
C VAL A 88 2.31 -0.40 14.72
N ALA A 89 1.43 -0.25 15.72
CA ALA A 89 1.36 0.95 16.55
C ALA A 89 2.71 1.28 17.19
N SER A 90 3.39 0.28 17.77
CA SER A 90 4.72 0.43 18.36
C SER A 90 5.77 0.88 17.34
N VAL A 91 5.79 0.29 16.15
CA VAL A 91 6.77 0.68 15.12
C VAL A 91 6.54 2.11 14.69
N VAL A 92 5.30 2.47 14.36
CA VAL A 92 4.93 3.82 13.92
C VAL A 92 5.22 4.86 15.00
N ALA A 93 4.85 4.60 16.25
CA ALA A 93 5.11 5.52 17.37
C ALA A 93 6.59 5.81 17.60
N ASN A 94 7.47 4.85 17.29
CA ASN A 94 8.92 4.99 17.45
C ASN A 94 9.63 5.46 16.17
N SER A 95 8.88 5.85 15.14
CA SER A 95 9.43 6.42 13.91
C SER A 95 9.70 7.93 14.04
N VAL A 96 10.55 8.45 13.15
CA VAL A 96 10.86 9.88 13.01
C VAL A 96 10.69 10.29 11.55
N VAL A 97 10.05 11.44 11.31
CA VAL A 97 9.85 12.00 9.96
C VAL A 97 10.88 13.08 9.68
N ASN A 98 11.49 13.04 8.51
CA ASN A 98 12.36 14.08 7.99
C ASN A 98 11.88 14.53 6.61
N VAL A 99 12.14 15.78 6.24
CA VAL A 99 11.80 16.34 4.92
C VAL A 99 13.06 16.88 4.27
N ARG A 100 13.26 16.53 3.00
CA ARG A 100 14.26 17.13 2.12
C ARG A 100 13.54 17.81 0.97
N THR A 101 13.61 19.14 0.92
CA THR A 101 13.06 19.97 -0.16
C THR A 101 14.08 20.18 -1.27
N GLY A 102 13.62 20.57 -2.46
CA GLY A 102 14.53 20.83 -3.58
C GLY A 102 15.16 19.54 -4.10
N VAL A 103 14.35 18.50 -4.24
CA VAL A 103 14.74 17.26 -4.91
C VAL A 103 14.13 17.22 -6.31
N SER A 104 14.85 16.61 -7.24
CA SER A 104 14.35 16.28 -8.57
C SER A 104 14.10 14.79 -8.66
N ARG A 105 13.09 14.40 -9.46
CA ARG A 105 12.86 13.03 -9.91
C ARG A 105 13.06 12.97 -11.42
N LEU A 106 13.76 11.94 -11.88
CA LEU A 106 13.97 11.70 -13.30
C LEU A 106 13.91 10.20 -13.61
N SER A 107 13.03 9.81 -14.53
CA SER A 107 12.88 8.43 -14.97
C SER A 107 13.26 8.29 -16.44
N VAL A 108 14.09 7.29 -16.72
CA VAL A 108 14.58 6.98 -18.07
C VAL A 108 14.38 5.51 -18.39
N GLU A 109 14.37 5.17 -19.67
CA GLU A 109 14.39 3.78 -20.10
C GLU A 109 15.67 3.08 -19.61
N LYS A 110 15.50 1.83 -19.15
CA LYS A 110 16.61 0.98 -18.77
C LYS A 110 17.26 0.37 -20.01
N THR A 111 18.47 0.84 -20.28
CA THR A 111 19.37 0.26 -21.28
C THR A 111 20.74 0.02 -20.66
N ARG A 112 21.59 -0.77 -21.32
CA ARG A 112 22.97 -0.96 -20.87
C ARG A 112 23.74 0.36 -20.78
N LYS A 113 23.47 1.30 -21.69
CA LYS A 113 24.13 2.62 -21.68
C LYS A 113 23.65 3.48 -20.51
N THR A 114 22.34 3.47 -20.21
CA THR A 114 21.81 4.24 -19.08
C THR A 114 22.32 3.70 -17.75
N LEU A 115 22.36 2.38 -17.56
CA LEU A 115 22.97 1.76 -16.37
C LEU A 115 24.42 2.20 -16.15
N GLN A 116 25.23 2.24 -17.21
CA GLN A 116 26.62 2.71 -17.13
C GLN A 116 26.71 4.20 -16.75
N ALA A 117 25.86 5.04 -17.33
CA ALA A 117 25.80 6.45 -16.98
C ALA A 117 25.38 6.66 -15.51
N VAL A 118 24.36 5.95 -15.04
CA VAL A 118 23.90 5.99 -13.64
C VAL A 118 24.97 5.51 -12.67
N SER A 119 25.68 4.42 -12.99
CA SER A 119 26.82 3.96 -12.18
C SER A 119 27.93 5.02 -12.07
N THR A 120 28.15 5.78 -13.14
CA THR A 120 29.14 6.88 -13.16
C THR A 120 28.67 8.05 -12.31
N LEU A 121 27.37 8.40 -12.40
CA LEU A 121 26.76 9.44 -11.57
C LEU A 121 26.87 9.12 -10.08
N LEU A 122 26.49 7.90 -9.68
CA LEU A 122 26.60 7.44 -8.29
C LEU A 122 28.04 7.49 -7.76
N SER A 123 29.03 7.21 -8.61
CA SER A 123 30.44 7.28 -8.22
C SER A 123 30.98 8.71 -8.16
N SER A 124 30.38 9.64 -8.92
CA SER A 124 30.83 11.03 -9.01
C SER A 124 30.22 11.93 -7.93
N TYR A 125 29.05 11.57 -7.42
CA TYR A 125 28.23 12.37 -6.50
C TYR A 125 27.94 11.61 -5.20
N GLN A 126 28.98 11.03 -4.58
CA GLN A 126 28.85 10.19 -3.38
C GLN A 126 28.40 10.96 -2.13
N GLU A 127 28.75 12.25 -2.05
CA GLU A 127 28.41 13.12 -0.92
C GLU A 127 27.05 13.81 -1.10
N ASP A 128 26.48 13.72 -2.30
CA ASP A 128 25.20 14.31 -2.63
C ASP A 128 24.07 13.32 -2.39
N PHE A 129 22.88 13.85 -2.09
CA PHE A 129 21.72 12.98 -2.00
C PHE A 129 21.33 12.49 -3.40
N MET A 130 21.41 11.17 -3.58
CA MET A 130 21.02 10.48 -4.80
C MET A 130 20.52 9.07 -4.47
N GLN A 131 19.28 8.80 -4.84
CA GLN A 131 18.64 7.50 -4.76
C GLN A 131 18.32 7.01 -6.16
N VAL A 132 18.55 5.73 -6.40
CA VAL A 132 18.33 5.08 -7.69
C VAL A 132 17.45 3.86 -7.48
N SER A 133 16.36 3.79 -8.23
CA SER A 133 15.42 2.69 -8.24
C SER A 133 15.36 2.09 -9.64
N GLU A 134 15.72 0.82 -9.76
CA GLU A 134 15.72 0.09 -11.03
C GLU A 134 14.52 -0.85 -11.12
N SER A 135 13.81 -0.82 -12.25
CA SER A 135 12.72 -1.74 -12.58
C SER A 135 13.09 -2.61 -13.78
N LEU A 136 12.11 -3.33 -14.33
CA LEU A 136 12.32 -4.18 -15.52
C LEU A 136 12.69 -3.35 -16.75
N SER A 137 12.07 -2.19 -16.94
CA SER A 137 12.20 -1.37 -18.15
C SER A 137 12.61 0.08 -17.89
N SER A 138 12.73 0.50 -16.63
CA SER A 138 13.03 1.89 -16.28
C SER A 138 14.04 1.99 -15.14
N ILE A 139 14.72 3.13 -15.09
CA ILE A 139 15.53 3.57 -13.95
C ILE A 139 15.00 4.93 -13.53
N THR A 140 14.66 5.08 -12.25
CA THR A 140 14.28 6.35 -11.65
C THR A 140 15.39 6.82 -10.72
N LEU A 141 15.76 8.08 -10.85
CA LEU A 141 16.70 8.77 -9.98
C LEU A 141 15.95 9.85 -9.20
N ILE A 142 16.20 9.91 -7.89
CA ILE A 142 15.73 10.98 -7.00
C ILE A 142 16.98 11.61 -6.39
N PHE A 143 17.21 12.90 -6.60
CA PHE A 143 18.47 13.53 -6.23
C PHE A 143 18.32 15.03 -5.95
N ASP A 144 19.36 15.67 -5.40
CA ASP A 144 19.36 17.11 -5.16
C ASP A 144 19.16 17.92 -6.45
N GLU A 145 18.20 18.84 -6.48
CA GLU A 145 17.81 19.61 -7.68
C GLU A 145 18.97 20.39 -8.32
N ARG A 146 19.99 20.79 -7.54
CA ARG A 146 21.20 21.42 -8.08
C ARG A 146 21.98 20.54 -9.06
N LEU A 147 21.82 19.22 -8.99
CA LEU A 147 22.46 18.26 -9.91
C LEU A 147 21.65 18.02 -11.18
N HIS A 148 20.44 18.57 -11.30
CA HIS A 148 19.49 18.27 -12.37
C HIS A 148 20.11 18.42 -13.76
N LYS A 149 20.78 19.54 -14.03
CA LYS A 149 21.41 19.80 -15.33
C LYS A 149 22.49 18.76 -15.68
N GLU A 150 23.30 18.36 -14.70
CA GLU A 150 24.38 17.40 -14.92
C GLU A 150 23.87 15.97 -15.07
N VAL A 151 22.89 15.56 -14.25
CA VAL A 151 22.24 14.24 -14.36
C VAL A 151 21.52 14.11 -15.70
N ARG A 152 20.75 15.14 -16.10
CA ARG A 152 20.05 15.17 -17.39
C ARG A 152 21.03 15.07 -18.56
N LYS A 153 22.16 15.79 -18.50
CA LYS A 153 23.21 15.76 -19.51
C LYS A 153 23.88 14.39 -19.61
N ALA A 154 24.19 13.76 -18.48
CA ALA A 154 24.78 12.42 -18.45
C ALA A 154 23.83 11.36 -19.04
N LEU A 155 22.53 11.58 -18.93
CA LEU A 155 21.47 10.71 -19.46
C LEU A 155 20.90 11.18 -20.81
N ALA A 156 21.53 12.14 -21.50
CA ALA A 156 21.00 12.74 -22.72
C ALA A 156 20.79 11.75 -23.89
N THR A 157 21.41 10.57 -23.83
CA THR A 157 21.22 9.49 -24.82
C THR A 157 20.11 8.51 -24.48
N ALA A 158 19.48 8.67 -23.32
CA ALA A 158 18.36 7.88 -22.84
C ALA A 158 17.03 8.42 -23.38
N GLU A 159 16.04 7.55 -23.48
CA GLU A 159 14.65 7.99 -23.57
C GLU A 159 14.17 8.43 -22.19
N PHE A 160 13.73 9.68 -22.05
CA PHE A 160 13.15 10.22 -20.82
C PHE A 160 11.67 9.84 -20.75
N LEU A 161 11.32 9.09 -19.70
CA LEU A 161 9.96 8.59 -19.48
C LEU A 161 9.13 9.59 -18.66
N ASP A 162 9.78 10.21 -17.67
CA ASP A 162 9.14 11.15 -16.75
C ASP A 162 10.18 12.04 -16.06
N GLU A 163 9.78 13.24 -15.69
CA GLU A 163 10.67 14.25 -15.09
C GLU A 163 9.87 15.21 -14.20
N GLY A 164 10.37 15.46 -12.99
CA GLY A 164 9.77 16.38 -12.03
C GLY A 164 10.81 17.18 -11.28
N GLU A 165 10.75 18.50 -11.42
CA GLU A 165 11.46 19.48 -10.57
C GLU A 165 10.57 19.91 -9.40
N GLU A 166 11.09 20.70 -8.46
CA GLU A 166 10.34 21.22 -7.32
C GLU A 166 9.57 20.13 -6.56
N ARG A 167 10.29 19.06 -6.16
CA ARG A 167 9.76 17.98 -5.31
C ARG A 167 10.33 18.03 -3.91
N ALA A 168 9.65 17.33 -3.00
CA ALA A 168 10.14 17.03 -1.66
C ALA A 168 10.19 15.52 -1.46
N ALA A 169 11.25 15.04 -0.80
CA ALA A 169 11.35 13.69 -0.30
C ALA A 169 11.06 13.70 1.21
N ILE A 170 10.08 12.92 1.64
CA ILE A 170 9.71 12.76 3.05
C ILE A 170 10.11 11.37 3.48
N THR A 171 11.02 11.29 4.44
CA THR A 171 11.58 10.02 4.91
C THR A 171 11.08 9.74 6.31
N VAL A 172 10.44 8.58 6.49
CA VAL A 172 10.11 8.03 7.79
C VAL A 172 11.20 7.01 8.17
N HIS A 173 12.02 7.36 9.14
CA HIS A 173 13.00 6.46 9.75
C HIS A 173 12.30 5.67 10.85
N SER A 174 12.23 4.35 10.71
CA SER A 174 11.50 3.47 11.62
C SER A 174 12.43 2.51 12.36
N PRO A 175 12.03 1.92 13.50
CA PRO A 175 12.84 0.90 14.15
C PRO A 175 12.88 -0.38 13.28
N LYS A 176 13.86 -1.26 13.54
CA LYS A 176 14.21 -2.42 12.67
C LYS A 176 13.03 -3.36 12.40
N GLU A 177 12.08 -3.42 13.32
CA GLU A 177 10.86 -4.20 13.27
C GLU A 177 9.98 -3.84 12.07
N ILE A 178 10.15 -2.65 11.47
CA ILE A 178 9.49 -2.25 10.20
C ILE A 178 9.70 -3.28 9.08
N ILE A 179 10.84 -3.99 9.09
CA ILE A 179 11.21 -4.97 8.06
C ILE A 179 10.31 -6.22 8.12
N THR A 180 9.84 -6.58 9.32
CA THR A 180 9.10 -7.84 9.55
C THR A 180 7.65 -7.62 9.97
N THR A 181 7.28 -6.39 10.34
CA THR A 181 5.93 -6.07 10.83
C THR A 181 5.02 -5.72 9.66
N THR A 182 4.03 -6.58 9.41
CA THR A 182 3.08 -6.39 8.33
C THR A 182 2.12 -5.24 8.65
N GLY A 183 1.93 -4.33 7.69
CA GLY A 183 0.95 -3.23 7.77
C GLY A 183 1.52 -1.85 8.06
N CYS A 184 2.79 -1.73 8.48
CA CYS A 184 3.37 -0.42 8.80
C CYS A 184 3.41 0.55 7.59
N ILE A 185 3.81 0.06 6.42
CA ILE A 185 3.84 0.87 5.19
C ILE A 185 2.43 1.33 4.81
N SER A 186 1.43 0.47 4.97
CA SER A 186 0.02 0.82 4.73
C SER A 186 -0.42 1.97 5.64
N SER A 187 0.01 2.00 6.91
CA SER A 187 -0.31 3.10 7.82
C SER A 187 0.19 4.46 7.30
N PHE A 188 1.41 4.52 6.75
CA PHE A 188 1.95 5.75 6.17
C PHE A 188 1.18 6.18 4.92
N TYR A 189 0.90 5.24 4.01
CA TYR A 189 0.17 5.53 2.77
C TYR A 189 -1.28 5.95 3.04
N ASP A 190 -1.96 5.27 3.95
CA ASP A 190 -3.32 5.60 4.34
C ASP A 190 -3.40 7.00 4.94
N GLN A 191 -2.43 7.37 5.77
CA GLN A 191 -2.40 8.69 6.39
C GLN A 191 -2.23 9.81 5.35
N LEU A 192 -1.32 9.64 4.38
CA LEU A 192 -1.15 10.59 3.28
C LEU A 192 -2.38 10.64 2.37
N SER A 193 -2.95 9.48 2.04
CA SER A 193 -4.15 9.35 1.22
C SER A 193 -5.38 10.04 1.84
N ARG A 194 -5.58 9.89 3.17
CA ARG A 194 -6.65 10.57 3.92
C ARG A 194 -6.53 12.09 3.88
N LYS A 195 -5.31 12.59 3.73
CA LYS A 195 -5.02 14.01 3.57
C LYS A 195 -4.91 14.39 2.09
N HIS A 196 -5.32 13.54 1.15
CA HIS A 196 -5.27 13.82 -0.30
C HIS A 196 -3.88 14.26 -0.79
N VAL A 197 -2.83 13.68 -0.22
CA VAL A 197 -1.45 13.85 -0.69
C VAL A 197 -1.16 12.75 -1.70
N ASN A 198 -0.78 13.12 -2.92
CA ASN A 198 -0.32 12.16 -3.91
C ASN A 198 1.16 11.82 -3.68
N ILE A 199 1.48 10.53 -3.64
CA ILE A 199 2.85 10.03 -3.61
C ILE A 199 3.27 9.77 -5.05
N GLU A 200 4.28 10.49 -5.54
CA GLU A 200 4.78 10.34 -6.91
C GLU A 200 5.83 9.25 -7.04
N ASP A 201 6.59 8.99 -5.98
CA ASP A 201 7.55 7.90 -5.90
C ASP A 201 7.70 7.44 -4.45
N THR A 202 8.10 6.19 -4.25
CA THR A 202 8.34 5.64 -2.92
C THR A 202 9.49 4.65 -2.96
N VAL A 203 10.38 4.77 -1.98
CA VAL A 203 11.51 3.86 -1.84
C VAL A 203 11.62 3.41 -0.40
N SER A 204 11.61 2.09 -0.21
CA SER A 204 11.95 1.48 1.06
C SER A 204 13.41 0.99 1.00
N CYS A 205 14.22 1.48 1.91
CA CYS A 205 15.63 1.10 2.02
C CYS A 205 15.95 0.79 3.49
N TYR A 206 16.14 -0.49 3.80
CA TYR A 206 16.36 -0.95 5.17
C TYR A 206 15.24 -0.49 6.13
N THR A 207 15.52 0.46 7.02
CA THR A 207 14.55 1.00 7.98
C THR A 207 13.85 2.28 7.51
N ASP A 208 14.26 2.81 6.37
CA ASP A 208 13.76 4.07 5.83
C ASP A 208 12.65 3.80 4.82
N THR A 209 11.57 4.58 4.94
CA THR A 209 10.53 4.69 3.92
C THR A 209 10.51 6.13 3.43
N MET A 210 10.97 6.35 2.21
CA MET A 210 11.00 7.65 1.57
C MET A 210 9.86 7.78 0.57
N MET A 211 9.11 8.87 0.64
CA MET A 211 7.98 9.17 -0.24
C MET A 211 8.24 10.53 -0.90
N VAL A 212 8.21 10.56 -2.23
CA VAL A 212 8.36 11.78 -3.02
C VAL A 212 7.00 12.38 -3.28
N VAL A 213 6.86 13.67 -2.98
CA VAL A 213 5.64 14.45 -3.18
C VAL A 213 5.96 15.76 -3.88
N THR A 214 4.93 16.44 -4.39
CA THR A 214 5.09 17.80 -4.90
C THR A 214 5.50 18.76 -3.78
N MET A 215 6.25 19.82 -4.09
CA MET A 215 6.58 20.84 -3.08
C MET A 215 5.34 21.50 -2.46
N LYS A 216 4.23 21.58 -3.21
CA LYS A 216 2.94 22.08 -2.72
C LYS A 216 2.37 21.22 -1.58
N ASP A 217 2.56 19.91 -1.66
CA ASP A 217 2.02 18.96 -0.68
C ASP A 217 3.01 18.62 0.45
N ALA A 218 4.26 19.06 0.35
CA ALA A 218 5.34 18.73 1.29
C ALA A 218 4.97 19.03 2.76
N GLY A 219 4.45 20.24 3.03
CA GLY A 219 4.05 20.62 4.39
C GLY A 219 2.90 19.76 4.93
N LYS A 220 1.88 19.52 4.09
CA LYS A 220 0.70 18.71 4.44
C LYS A 220 1.07 17.26 4.73
N ALA A 221 1.99 16.71 3.94
CA ALA A 221 2.46 15.34 4.07
C ALA A 221 3.32 15.15 5.33
N PHE A 222 4.20 16.11 5.63
CA PHE A 222 4.97 16.10 6.87
C PHE A 222 4.09 16.17 8.12
N GLU A 223 3.13 17.10 8.12
CA GLU A 223 2.14 17.23 9.19
C GLU A 223 1.34 15.93 9.36
N ALA A 224 0.82 15.37 8.28
CA ALA A 224 0.03 14.14 8.31
C ALA A 224 0.79 12.96 8.95
N LEU A 225 2.05 12.75 8.58
CA LEU A 225 2.85 11.65 9.14
C LEU A 225 3.24 11.92 10.60
N THR A 226 3.52 13.19 10.95
CA THR A 226 3.82 13.57 12.34
C THR A 226 2.61 13.34 13.24
N GLU A 227 1.41 13.77 12.80
CA GLU A 227 0.15 13.52 13.51
C GLU A 227 -0.08 12.03 13.76
N LEU A 228 0.18 11.18 12.76
CA LEU A 228 0.04 9.73 12.90
C LEU A 228 0.98 9.18 13.99
N ILE A 229 2.26 9.57 13.96
CA ILE A 229 3.24 9.10 14.93
C ILE A 229 2.86 9.54 16.35
N ASP A 230 2.47 10.79 16.53
CA ASP A 230 2.10 11.32 17.84
C ASP A 230 0.82 10.68 18.39
N GLU A 231 -0.15 10.38 17.53
CA GLU A 231 -1.36 9.66 17.91
C GLU A 231 -1.06 8.21 18.33
N GLU A 232 -0.17 7.50 17.63
CA GLU A 232 0.24 6.15 18.04
C GLU A 232 1.06 6.16 19.34
N LYS A 233 1.90 7.18 19.58
CA LYS A 233 2.58 7.37 20.87
C LYS A 233 1.58 7.56 22.01
N ARG A 234 0.55 8.39 21.80
CA ARG A 234 -0.48 8.66 22.81
C ARG A 234 -1.23 7.38 23.19
N LYS A 235 -1.66 6.60 22.20
CA LYS A 235 -2.34 5.31 22.42
C LYS A 235 -1.50 4.32 23.22
N LEU A 236 -0.19 4.24 22.96
CA LEU A 236 0.72 3.36 23.70
C LEU A 236 0.96 3.85 25.14
N GLY A 237 1.02 5.17 25.35
CA GLY A 237 1.10 5.76 26.68
C GLY A 237 -0.12 5.43 27.53
N GLU A 238 -1.32 5.58 26.97
CA GLU A 238 -2.59 5.25 27.65
C GLU A 238 -2.70 3.75 27.98
N ALA A 239 -2.28 2.87 27.07
CA ALA A 239 -2.30 1.41 27.28
C ALA A 239 -1.28 0.89 28.32
N SER A 240 -0.34 1.72 28.77
CA SER A 240 0.65 1.37 29.80
C SER A 240 0.22 1.74 31.23
N VAL A 241 -0.93 2.41 31.38
CA VAL A 241 -1.47 2.89 32.66
C VAL A 241 -2.63 2.03 33.17
N ASP A 242 -3.16 1.12 32.34
CA ASP A 242 -4.15 0.09 32.69
C ASP A 242 -3.48 -1.27 32.99
#